data_AF-A0A812PC83-F1
#
_entry.id   AF-A0A812PC83-F1
#
_cell.length_a   1.000
_cell.length_b   1.000
_cell.length_c   1.000
_cell.angle_alpha   90.00
_cell.angle_beta   90.00
_cell.angle_gamma   90.00
#
_symmetry.space_group_name_H-M   'P 1'
#
loop_
_entity.id
_entity.type
_entity.pdbx_description
1 polymer ?
#
loop_
_entity_poly.entity_id
_entity_poly.type
_entity_poly.pdbx_seq_one_letter_code
_entity_poly.pdbx_strand_id
1 'polypeptide(L)'
;MAEGRGGKGRKCKGRDASRGRRIACVEEELRAIQANPAMEELFSFYLGGGGATEKLLESYLGNGGEIQKLFESYLGTNDNSGVLLETNYAEVIAGLHQSFLEMQGLAQTSAALSPTAAAATRRSLEAFISRRSINGGNHSRRNSSHLKAGLDNLVGEVSLLHTHMSRSHSLQLSNSEVVAQKAAEYAREMNRVWKSKAHILGLHRHATARSKRRQTWIREHAMKAKRSLMASDFREEAQRTAIVGLDKTWWEIRAQLDKYFEAMDKHSTTYKAVLVALDDYTSRCSIAFPELKHAYMNFVQVNNEAESVLKASWTAVNPLVGFLASQVVDGQLLQMSTLHDIQALSSNASALFQNSSKKWSELCAQPEKAKKLALEAVHNALDDGLFGEMVHQLDTVFLELRMMEQRFQEARLDTPSNQDVLSDAKLRLEEAVQEELDGMPMESEFLWQQWHKQACEV
;
A
#
# COMPACT_ATOMS: atom_id res chain seq x y z
N MET A 1 35.38 39.82 23.67
CA MET A 1 34.21 40.46 24.30
C MET A 1 33.30 40.96 23.18
N ALA A 2 32.24 40.22 22.86
CA ALA A 2 31.17 40.66 21.98
C ALA A 2 29.89 39.98 22.47
N GLU A 3 28.88 40.79 22.72
CA GLU A 3 27.68 40.49 23.50
C GLU A 3 26.77 39.47 22.80
N GLY A 4 26.44 38.40 23.54
CA GLY A 4 25.38 37.46 23.16
C GLY A 4 24.00 38.08 23.37
N ARG A 5 23.28 38.36 22.28
CA ARG A 5 21.83 38.58 22.34
C ARG A 5 21.13 37.24 22.54
N GLY A 6 20.90 36.88 23.80
CA GLY A 6 20.05 35.77 24.20
C GLY A 6 18.59 36.05 23.85
N GLY A 7 18.10 35.44 22.78
CA GLY A 7 16.68 35.33 22.48
C GLY A 7 16.00 34.47 23.54
N LYS A 8 15.28 35.11 24.48
CA LYS A 8 14.43 34.43 25.47
C LYS A 8 13.25 33.78 24.76
N GLY A 9 13.38 32.53 24.33
CA GLY A 9 12.25 31.68 23.99
C GLY A 9 11.36 31.51 25.23
N ARG A 10 10.14 32.06 25.19
CA ARG A 10 9.16 31.90 26.27
C ARG A 10 8.70 30.45 26.29
N LYS A 11 9.22 29.65 27.24
CA LYS A 11 8.69 28.33 27.55
C LYS A 11 7.30 28.49 28.17
N CYS A 12 6.26 28.00 27.48
CA CYS A 12 4.93 27.79 28.06
C CYS A 12 4.97 26.61 29.05
N LYS A 13 5.63 26.78 30.19
CA LYS A 13 5.57 25.84 31.32
C LYS A 13 4.57 26.37 32.35
N GLY A 14 3.35 25.85 32.29
CA GLY A 14 2.34 26.06 33.31
C GLY A 14 1.21 25.05 33.14
N ARG A 15 1.06 24.11 34.10
CA ARG A 15 0.02 23.08 34.09
C ARG A 15 -1.41 23.64 34.23
N ASP A 16 -1.57 24.94 34.52
CA ASP A 16 -2.87 25.63 34.65
C ASP A 16 -2.97 26.90 33.79
N ALA A 17 -2.49 26.86 32.55
CA ALA A 17 -2.73 27.96 31.61
C ALA A 17 -4.15 27.84 31.01
N SER A 18 -5.00 28.79 31.40
CA SER A 18 -6.36 29.02 30.90
C SER A 18 -6.44 29.00 29.37
N ARG A 19 -7.55 28.43 28.86
CA ARG A 19 -7.85 28.13 27.45
C ARG A 19 -7.49 29.28 26.47
N GLY A 20 -7.61 30.54 26.89
CA GLY A 20 -7.28 31.72 26.07
C GLY A 20 -5.79 31.93 25.76
N ARG A 21 -4.86 31.52 26.63
CA ARG A 21 -3.41 31.65 26.35
C ARG A 21 -2.87 30.56 25.42
N ARG A 22 -3.56 29.42 25.31
CA ARG A 22 -3.23 28.37 24.33
C ARG A 22 -3.58 28.79 22.91
N ILE A 23 -4.69 29.51 22.72
CA ILE A 23 -5.14 30.00 21.41
C ILE A 23 -4.16 31.04 20.84
N ALA A 24 -3.70 32.00 21.67
CA ALA A 24 -2.75 33.03 21.23
C ALA A 24 -1.38 32.45 20.81
N CYS A 25 -0.92 31.37 21.47
CA CYS A 25 0.33 30.69 21.12
C CYS A 25 0.20 29.96 19.77
N VAL A 26 -0.97 29.36 19.51
CA VAL A 26 -1.28 28.66 18.25
C VAL A 26 -1.41 29.64 17.08
N GLU A 27 -2.01 30.82 17.28
CA GLU A 27 -2.14 31.83 16.21
C GLU A 27 -0.80 32.46 15.79
N GLU A 28 0.10 32.71 16.75
CA GLU A 28 1.43 33.28 16.46
C GLU A 28 2.33 32.24 15.77
N GLU A 29 2.21 30.94 16.12
CA GLU A 29 2.87 29.85 15.41
C GLU A 29 2.26 29.58 14.02
N LEU A 30 0.93 29.72 13.84
CA LEU A 30 0.29 29.59 12.52
C LEU A 30 0.78 30.62 11.50
N ARG A 31 1.04 31.86 11.95
CA ARG A 31 1.65 32.90 11.10
C ARG A 31 3.10 32.58 10.73
N ALA A 32 3.86 31.98 11.63
CA ALA A 32 5.23 31.54 11.35
C ALA A 32 5.28 30.32 10.40
N ILE A 33 4.24 29.47 10.44
CA ILE A 33 4.08 28.30 9.58
C ILE A 33 3.66 28.68 8.15
N GLN A 34 2.79 29.69 7.98
CA GLN A 34 2.37 30.22 6.67
C GLN A 34 3.51 30.88 5.87
N ALA A 35 4.63 31.23 6.50
CA ALA A 35 5.79 31.83 5.84
C ALA A 35 6.79 30.81 5.26
N ASN A 36 6.52 29.51 5.37
CA ASN A 36 7.43 28.45 4.90
C ASN A 36 6.85 27.69 3.69
N PRO A 37 7.38 27.85 2.47
CA PRO A 37 6.83 27.26 1.25
C PRO A 37 6.81 25.72 1.28
N ALA A 38 7.71 25.08 2.02
CA ALA A 38 7.70 23.61 2.18
C ALA A 38 6.52 23.10 3.04
N MET A 39 5.93 23.96 3.87
CA MET A 39 4.73 23.63 4.66
C MET A 39 3.45 23.95 3.89
N GLU A 40 3.47 24.89 2.96
CA GLU A 40 2.31 25.27 2.13
C GLU A 40 1.90 24.11 1.20
N GLU A 41 2.86 23.37 0.64
CA GLU A 41 2.61 22.14 -0.12
C GLU A 41 2.02 21.02 0.77
N LEU A 42 2.51 20.91 2.02
CA LEU A 42 1.97 19.97 3.00
C LEU A 42 0.58 20.37 3.50
N PHE A 43 0.20 21.65 3.59
CA PHE A 43 -1.15 22.04 4.05
C PHE A 43 -2.17 22.14 2.90
N SER A 44 -1.77 22.57 1.71
CA SER A 44 -2.63 22.62 0.52
C SER A 44 -3.11 21.22 0.10
N PHE A 45 -2.25 20.21 0.19
CA PHE A 45 -2.61 18.80 -0.02
C PHE A 45 -3.62 18.27 1.03
N TYR A 46 -3.59 18.77 2.28
CA TYR A 46 -4.44 18.30 3.38
C TYR A 46 -5.78 19.04 3.48
N LEU A 47 -5.88 20.26 2.97
CA LEU A 47 -7.09 21.07 3.07
C LEU A 47 -8.14 20.73 1.99
N GLY A 48 -7.76 20.18 0.84
CA GLY A 48 -8.64 19.97 -0.33
C GLY A 48 -9.68 18.84 -0.28
N GLY A 49 -9.89 18.17 0.85
CA GLY A 49 -10.70 16.93 0.94
C GLY A 49 -12.11 17.06 1.55
N GLY A 50 -12.81 18.18 1.40
CA GLY A 50 -14.13 18.44 2.02
C GLY A 50 -15.36 17.87 1.29
N GLY A 51 -15.19 17.13 0.19
CA GLY A 51 -16.24 17.01 -0.82
C GLY A 51 -17.46 16.11 -0.54
N ALA A 52 -17.50 15.30 0.52
CA ALA A 52 -18.59 14.31 0.66
C ALA A 52 -19.91 14.91 1.19
N THR A 53 -19.84 15.78 2.20
CA THR A 53 -21.00 16.51 2.73
C THR A 53 -21.38 17.68 1.84
N GLU A 54 -20.38 18.34 1.24
CA GLU A 54 -20.54 19.43 0.27
C GLU A 54 -21.29 18.94 -0.97
N LYS A 55 -20.90 17.81 -1.58
CA LYS A 55 -21.62 17.22 -2.73
C LYS A 55 -23.05 16.80 -2.42
N LEU A 56 -23.35 16.38 -1.19
CA LEU A 56 -24.69 15.94 -0.77
C LEU A 56 -25.62 17.14 -0.52
N LEU A 57 -25.06 18.23 0.02
CA LEU A 57 -25.75 19.52 0.16
C LEU A 57 -25.91 20.25 -1.18
N GLU A 58 -24.89 20.25 -2.05
CA GLU A 58 -24.96 20.77 -3.42
C GLU A 58 -25.94 19.98 -4.29
N SER A 59 -25.99 18.65 -4.15
CA SER A 59 -26.98 17.81 -4.85
C SER A 59 -28.43 18.17 -4.50
N TYR A 60 -28.71 18.58 -3.25
CA TYR A 60 -30.06 18.91 -2.79
C TYR A 60 -30.40 20.40 -2.91
N LEU A 61 -29.44 21.29 -2.64
CA LEU A 61 -29.60 22.74 -2.70
C LEU A 61 -29.31 23.31 -4.10
N GLY A 62 -28.42 22.67 -4.87
CA GLY A 62 -28.18 22.97 -6.30
C GLY A 62 -29.34 22.55 -7.20
N ASN A 63 -30.15 21.59 -6.76
CA ASN A 63 -31.50 21.33 -7.29
C ASN A 63 -32.55 22.30 -6.71
N GLY A 64 -32.16 23.49 -6.23
CA GLY A 64 -33.08 24.53 -5.75
C GLY A 64 -34.20 24.87 -6.75
N GLY A 65 -33.99 24.60 -8.05
CA GLY A 65 -35.02 24.65 -9.07
C GLY A 65 -36.20 23.68 -8.88
N GLU A 66 -36.04 22.53 -8.23
CA GLU A 66 -37.17 21.63 -7.91
C GLU A 66 -37.99 22.13 -6.72
N ILE A 67 -37.34 22.67 -5.69
CA ILE A 67 -38.03 23.30 -4.56
C ILE A 67 -38.77 24.54 -5.06
N GLN A 68 -38.15 25.33 -5.94
CA GLN A 68 -38.76 26.49 -6.59
C GLN A 68 -39.93 26.10 -7.52
N LYS A 69 -39.79 25.06 -8.34
CA LYS A 69 -40.90 24.48 -9.14
C LYS A 69 -42.03 23.97 -8.25
N LEU A 70 -41.70 23.42 -7.07
CA LEU A 70 -42.70 22.98 -6.10
C LEU A 70 -43.43 24.19 -5.51
N PHE A 71 -42.71 25.27 -5.15
CA PHE A 71 -43.32 26.55 -4.74
C PHE A 71 -44.20 27.17 -5.84
N GLU A 72 -43.75 27.17 -7.10
CA GLU A 72 -44.51 27.62 -8.26
C GLU A 72 -45.76 26.75 -8.50
N SER A 73 -45.68 25.44 -8.23
CA SER A 73 -46.82 24.53 -8.30
C SER A 73 -47.85 24.74 -7.18
N TYR A 74 -47.42 25.19 -5.99
CA TYR A 74 -48.29 25.54 -4.87
C TYR A 74 -48.92 26.93 -5.01
N LEU A 75 -48.21 27.86 -5.67
CA LEU A 75 -48.67 29.23 -5.91
C LEU A 75 -49.64 29.37 -7.09
N GLY A 76 -49.84 28.31 -7.90
CA GLY A 76 -50.87 28.23 -8.93
C GLY A 76 -50.81 29.41 -9.91
N THR A 77 -49.98 29.31 -10.94
CA THR A 77 -49.67 30.46 -11.82
C THR A 77 -50.81 31.02 -12.66
N ASN A 78 -52.07 30.58 -12.57
CA ASN A 78 -53.15 31.23 -13.33
C ASN A 78 -54.55 31.06 -12.68
N ASP A 79 -55.22 32.22 -12.52
CA ASP A 79 -56.68 32.48 -12.51
C ASP A 79 -57.31 33.04 -11.22
N ASN A 80 -57.16 34.37 -11.06
CA ASN A 80 -58.17 35.37 -10.64
C ASN A 80 -59.16 35.11 -9.48
N SER A 81 -58.89 34.21 -8.53
CA SER A 81 -59.78 34.01 -7.38
C SER A 81 -59.04 33.69 -6.08
N GLY A 82 -58.53 34.71 -5.36
CA GLY A 82 -57.93 34.46 -4.04
C GLY A 82 -57.23 35.60 -3.28
N VAL A 83 -57.55 36.88 -3.53
CA VAL A 83 -56.79 38.07 -3.04
C VAL A 83 -56.74 38.27 -1.50
N LEU A 84 -57.37 37.42 -0.67
CA LEU A 84 -57.33 37.55 0.81
C LEU A 84 -56.64 36.41 1.56
N LEU A 85 -56.19 35.35 0.88
CA LEU A 85 -55.26 34.38 1.49
C LEU A 85 -53.80 34.68 1.13
N GLU A 86 -53.50 35.48 0.12
CA GLU A 86 -52.13 35.63 -0.40
C GLU A 86 -51.13 36.28 0.58
N THR A 87 -51.56 37.23 1.42
CA THR A 87 -50.63 37.99 2.28
C THR A 87 -49.97 37.12 3.37
N ASN A 88 -50.73 36.24 4.03
CA ASN A 88 -50.18 35.37 5.09
C ASN A 88 -49.30 34.24 4.53
N TYR A 89 -49.56 33.75 3.31
CA TYR A 89 -48.75 32.69 2.71
C TYR A 89 -47.48 33.24 2.06
N ALA A 90 -47.52 34.44 1.51
CA ALA A 90 -46.33 35.12 1.00
C ALA A 90 -45.27 35.30 2.08
N GLU A 91 -45.67 35.68 3.31
CA GLU A 91 -44.75 35.78 4.46
C GLU A 91 -44.15 34.42 4.84
N VAL A 92 -44.96 33.37 4.86
CA VAL A 92 -44.48 32.02 5.19
C VAL A 92 -43.52 31.48 4.13
N ILE A 93 -43.82 31.70 2.85
CA ILE A 93 -42.96 31.30 1.73
C ILE A 93 -41.64 32.08 1.75
N ALA A 94 -41.70 33.39 2.02
CA ALA A 94 -40.50 34.21 2.19
C ALA A 94 -39.64 33.73 3.37
N GLY A 95 -40.26 33.38 4.51
CA GLY A 95 -39.55 32.83 5.68
C GLY A 95 -38.91 31.46 5.43
N LEU A 96 -39.58 30.59 4.67
CA LEU A 96 -39.02 29.32 4.22
C LEU A 96 -37.83 29.52 3.30
N HIS A 97 -37.96 30.39 2.30
CA HIS A 97 -36.89 30.71 1.35
C HIS A 97 -35.68 31.29 2.08
N GLN A 98 -35.89 32.22 3.01
CA GLN A 98 -34.84 32.79 3.85
C GLN A 98 -34.14 31.71 4.68
N SER A 99 -34.88 30.79 5.31
CA SER A 99 -34.31 29.67 6.07
C SER A 99 -33.47 28.73 5.19
N PHE A 100 -33.87 28.51 3.92
CA PHE A 100 -33.07 27.73 2.98
C PHE A 100 -31.80 28.45 2.54
N LEU A 101 -31.87 29.76 2.26
CA LEU A 101 -30.68 30.57 1.96
C LEU A 101 -29.71 30.60 3.14
N GLU A 102 -30.21 30.68 4.36
CA GLU A 102 -29.39 30.60 5.58
C GLU A 102 -28.74 29.22 5.72
N MET A 103 -29.49 28.13 5.55
CA MET A 103 -28.92 26.77 5.55
C MET A 103 -27.90 26.56 4.41
N GLN A 104 -28.13 27.15 3.23
CA GLN A 104 -27.19 27.12 2.11
C GLN A 104 -25.92 27.91 2.43
N GLY A 105 -26.06 29.09 3.03
CA GLY A 105 -24.95 29.88 3.54
C GLY A 105 -24.11 29.07 4.54
N LEU A 106 -24.76 28.44 5.53
CA LEU A 106 -24.12 27.60 6.54
C LEU A 106 -23.42 26.36 5.93
N ALA A 107 -23.96 25.83 4.83
CA ALA A 107 -23.35 24.72 4.07
C ALA A 107 -22.12 25.17 3.28
N GLN A 108 -22.17 26.34 2.65
CA GLN A 108 -21.06 26.90 1.88
C GLN A 108 -19.94 27.44 2.78
N THR A 109 -20.27 27.96 3.96
CA THR A 109 -19.30 28.38 4.99
C THR A 109 -18.82 27.23 5.86
N SER A 110 -19.16 25.98 5.54
CA SER A 110 -18.79 24.78 6.31
C SER A 110 -17.31 24.41 6.15
N ALA A 111 -16.42 25.37 6.36
CA ALA A 111 -15.05 25.10 6.78
C ALA A 111 -15.10 24.33 8.12
N ALA A 112 -15.20 23.01 7.98
CA ALA A 112 -15.07 21.95 8.95
C ALA A 112 -15.87 22.09 10.26
N LEU A 113 -17.15 21.74 10.13
CA LEU A 113 -17.95 21.25 11.26
C LEU A 113 -17.21 20.14 12.00
N SER A 114 -17.33 20.08 13.33
CA SER A 114 -16.84 18.93 14.10
C SER A 114 -17.46 17.63 13.59
N PRO A 115 -16.80 16.46 13.70
CA PRO A 115 -17.36 15.18 13.24
C PRO A 115 -18.73 14.89 13.84
N THR A 116 -18.94 15.29 15.09
CA THR A 116 -20.23 15.18 15.79
C THR A 116 -21.27 16.12 15.21
N ALA A 117 -20.89 17.38 14.91
CA ALA A 117 -21.77 18.35 14.27
C ALA A 117 -22.11 17.94 12.82
N ALA A 118 -21.13 17.47 12.05
CA ALA A 118 -21.33 16.96 10.70
C ALA A 118 -22.26 15.73 10.68
N ALA A 119 -22.05 14.77 11.60
CA ALA A 119 -22.92 13.61 11.73
C ALA A 119 -24.34 13.99 12.18
N ALA A 120 -24.48 14.97 13.08
CA ALA A 120 -25.77 15.49 13.51
C ALA A 120 -26.51 16.18 12.35
N THR A 121 -25.84 17.08 11.62
CA THR A 121 -26.39 17.74 10.42
C THR A 121 -26.82 16.71 9.37
N ARG A 122 -26.00 15.67 9.13
CA ARG A 122 -26.34 14.60 8.19
C ARG A 122 -27.58 13.82 8.63
N ARG A 123 -27.69 13.43 9.89
CA ARG A 123 -28.87 12.73 10.43
C ARG A 123 -30.13 13.60 10.37
N SER A 124 -30.01 14.88 10.68
CA SER A 124 -31.14 15.82 10.59
C SER A 124 -31.61 16.01 9.14
N LEU A 125 -30.68 16.06 8.18
CA LEU A 125 -31.01 16.12 6.75
C LEU A 125 -31.66 14.82 6.25
N GLU A 126 -31.09 13.66 6.59
CA GLU A 126 -31.66 12.34 6.26
C GLU A 126 -33.07 12.19 6.84
N ALA A 127 -33.29 12.59 8.09
CA ALA A 127 -34.60 12.55 8.73
C ALA A 127 -35.63 13.48 8.05
N PHE A 128 -35.21 14.68 7.63
CA PHE A 128 -36.05 15.60 6.86
C PHE A 128 -36.45 14.99 5.51
N ILE A 129 -35.49 14.42 4.78
CA ILE A 129 -35.71 13.76 3.49
C ILE A 129 -36.67 12.57 3.64
N SER A 130 -36.44 11.70 4.62
CA SER A 130 -37.30 10.52 4.84
C SER A 130 -38.74 10.91 5.18
N ARG A 131 -38.94 11.91 6.06
CA ARG A 131 -40.29 12.39 6.42
C ARG A 131 -41.03 12.97 5.20
N ARG A 132 -40.30 13.69 4.35
CA ARG A 132 -40.87 14.28 3.14
C ARG A 132 -41.18 13.23 2.07
N SER A 133 -40.33 12.24 1.88
CA SER A 133 -40.55 11.15 0.93
C SER A 133 -41.80 10.33 1.29
N ILE A 134 -42.03 10.10 2.59
CA ILE A 134 -43.22 9.39 3.10
C ILE A 134 -44.51 10.21 2.89
N ASN A 135 -44.43 11.53 3.02
CA ASN A 135 -45.60 12.43 2.95
C ASN A 135 -45.89 13.00 1.55
N GLY A 136 -44.92 12.97 0.62
CA GLY A 136 -44.99 13.60 -0.70
C GLY A 136 -45.68 12.78 -1.80
N GLY A 137 -46.07 11.53 -1.54
CA GLY A 137 -46.56 10.60 -2.57
C GLY A 137 -48.01 10.77 -3.03
N ASN A 138 -48.82 11.67 -2.45
CA ASN A 138 -50.25 11.80 -2.77
C ASN A 138 -50.77 13.24 -2.66
N HIS A 139 -50.29 14.14 -3.53
CA HIS A 139 -50.76 15.54 -3.61
C HIS A 139 -51.76 15.81 -4.74
N SER A 140 -52.25 14.78 -5.44
CA SER A 140 -53.33 14.95 -6.41
C SER A 140 -54.65 15.27 -5.72
N ARG A 141 -55.05 16.54 -5.77
CA ARG A 141 -56.35 17.14 -5.42
C ARG A 141 -56.79 17.03 -3.95
N ARG A 142 -56.43 18.00 -3.11
CA ARG A 142 -57.04 18.17 -1.77
C ARG A 142 -57.35 19.62 -1.41
N ASN A 143 -58.42 19.76 -0.62
CA ASN A 143 -59.01 21.00 -0.10
C ASN A 143 -57.97 21.96 0.52
N SER A 144 -58.24 23.26 0.44
CA SER A 144 -57.41 24.36 0.97
C SER A 144 -57.01 24.22 2.46
N SER A 145 -57.81 23.52 3.27
CA SER A 145 -57.49 23.23 4.67
C SER A 145 -56.31 22.27 4.85
N HIS A 146 -56.12 21.30 3.94
CA HIS A 146 -54.98 20.39 3.95
C HIS A 146 -53.71 21.05 3.45
N LEU A 147 -53.85 22.05 2.57
CA LEU A 147 -52.73 22.85 2.08
C LEU A 147 -52.12 23.69 3.22
N LYS A 148 -52.96 24.33 4.04
CA LYS A 148 -52.52 25.04 5.24
C LYS A 148 -51.78 24.11 6.21
N ALA A 149 -52.38 22.96 6.55
CA ALA A 149 -51.77 21.99 7.47
C ALA A 149 -50.45 21.41 6.92
N GLY A 150 -50.35 21.20 5.61
CA GLY A 150 -49.12 20.75 4.96
C GLY A 150 -48.01 21.81 4.99
N LEU A 151 -48.37 23.07 4.78
CA LEU A 151 -47.44 24.20 4.81
C LEU A 151 -46.96 24.49 6.24
N ASP A 152 -47.85 24.48 7.24
CA ASP A 152 -47.52 24.64 8.65
C ASP A 152 -46.56 23.52 9.13
N ASN A 153 -46.78 22.29 8.67
CA ASN A 153 -45.89 21.17 8.95
C ASN A 153 -44.52 21.35 8.28
N LEU A 154 -44.48 21.81 7.01
CA LEU A 154 -43.22 22.10 6.30
C LEU A 154 -42.42 23.20 7.00
N VAL A 155 -43.08 24.26 7.46
CA VAL A 155 -42.45 25.36 8.23
C VAL A 155 -41.88 24.85 9.54
N GLY A 156 -42.61 23.98 10.25
CA GLY A 156 -42.12 23.32 11.44
C GLY A 156 -40.87 22.46 11.17
N GLU A 157 -40.90 21.65 10.11
CA GLU A 157 -39.78 20.77 9.74
C GLU A 157 -38.55 21.56 9.27
N VAL A 158 -38.72 22.62 8.48
CA VAL A 158 -37.63 23.50 8.03
C VAL A 158 -37.05 24.30 9.19
N SER A 159 -37.88 24.80 10.11
CA SER A 159 -37.42 25.51 11.32
C SER A 159 -36.62 24.60 12.25
N LEU A 160 -37.04 23.34 12.40
CA LEU A 160 -36.30 22.34 13.17
C LEU A 160 -34.96 22.02 12.50
N LEU A 161 -34.94 21.79 11.19
CA LEU A 161 -33.72 21.55 10.43
C LEU A 161 -32.74 22.73 10.55
N HIS A 162 -33.23 23.96 10.35
CA HIS A 162 -32.44 25.18 10.48
C HIS A 162 -31.87 25.33 11.89
N THR A 163 -32.67 25.11 12.94
CA THR A 163 -32.20 25.18 14.34
C THR A 163 -31.10 24.15 14.62
N HIS A 164 -31.24 22.92 14.10
CA HIS A 164 -30.23 21.88 14.23
C HIS A 164 -28.95 22.23 13.46
N MET A 165 -29.06 22.79 12.26
CA MET A 165 -27.94 23.18 11.43
C MET A 165 -27.18 24.37 12.03
N SER A 166 -27.89 25.40 12.49
CA SER A 166 -27.32 26.56 13.19
C SER A 166 -26.65 26.18 14.52
N ARG A 167 -27.26 25.27 15.29
CA ARG A 167 -26.63 24.73 16.52
C ARG A 167 -25.43 23.84 16.24
N SER A 168 -25.40 23.15 15.11
CA SER A 168 -24.24 22.35 14.69
C SER A 168 -23.12 23.24 14.15
N HIS A 169 -23.48 24.34 13.47
CA HIS A 169 -22.54 25.34 12.99
C HIS A 169 -21.91 26.17 14.11
N SER A 170 -22.60 26.38 15.24
CA SER A 170 -21.98 26.98 16.43
C SER A 170 -20.94 26.07 17.11
N LEU A 171 -20.86 24.80 16.71
CA LEU A 171 -19.82 23.83 17.09
C LEU A 171 -18.76 23.66 15.99
N GLN A 172 -18.52 24.71 15.20
CA GLN A 172 -17.40 24.78 14.27
C GLN A 172 -16.10 24.54 15.02
N LEU A 173 -15.29 23.61 14.50
CA LEU A 173 -13.93 23.45 14.97
C LEU A 173 -13.14 24.69 14.55
N SER A 174 -12.23 25.14 15.39
CA SER A 174 -11.27 26.15 14.94
C SER A 174 -10.45 25.59 13.77
N ASN A 175 -10.00 26.42 12.83
CA ASN A 175 -9.13 25.98 11.73
C ASN A 175 -7.94 25.14 12.23
N SER A 176 -7.40 25.47 13.40
CA SER A 176 -6.31 24.72 14.04
C SER A 176 -6.71 23.29 14.46
N GLU A 177 -7.95 23.11 14.91
CA GLU A 177 -8.48 21.83 15.37
C GLU A 177 -8.87 20.93 14.19
N VAL A 178 -9.36 21.52 13.10
CA VAL A 178 -9.59 20.85 11.82
C VAL A 178 -8.29 20.30 11.25
N VAL A 179 -7.25 21.13 11.24
CA VAL A 179 -5.90 20.74 10.80
C VAL A 179 -5.36 19.64 11.70
N ALA A 180 -5.51 19.75 13.02
CA ALA A 180 -5.07 18.72 13.96
C ALA A 180 -5.81 17.39 13.73
N GLN A 181 -7.12 17.40 13.50
CA GLN A 181 -7.89 16.19 13.24
C GLN A 181 -7.49 15.54 11.92
N LYS A 182 -7.39 16.32 10.84
CA LYS A 182 -6.94 15.81 9.53
C LYS A 182 -5.52 15.26 9.60
N ALA A 183 -4.62 15.94 10.32
CA ALA A 183 -3.27 15.46 10.57
C ALA A 183 -3.28 14.13 11.35
N ALA A 184 -4.14 14.00 12.36
CA ALA A 184 -4.27 12.76 13.14
C ALA A 184 -4.88 11.60 12.33
N GLU A 185 -5.85 11.86 11.45
CA GLU A 185 -6.42 10.87 10.53
C GLU A 185 -5.40 10.40 9.50
N TYR A 186 -4.67 11.35 8.90
CA TYR A 186 -3.59 11.05 7.97
C TYR A 186 -2.48 10.25 8.66
N ALA A 187 -2.05 10.66 9.86
CA ALA A 187 -1.06 9.93 10.64
C ALA A 187 -1.49 8.49 10.92
N ARG A 188 -2.79 8.27 11.20
CA ARG A 188 -3.36 6.92 11.38
C ARG A 188 -3.33 6.10 10.10
N GLU A 189 -3.80 6.64 8.97
CA GLU A 189 -3.78 5.90 7.70
C GLU A 189 -2.35 5.62 7.25
N MET A 190 -1.47 6.60 7.35
CA MET A 190 -0.07 6.42 7.03
C MET A 190 0.63 5.41 7.95
N ASN A 191 0.29 5.37 9.24
CA ASN A 191 0.80 4.34 10.15
C ASN A 191 0.32 2.94 9.72
N ARG A 192 -0.92 2.81 9.21
CA ARG A 192 -1.45 1.55 8.68
C ARG A 192 -0.69 1.10 7.43
N VAL A 193 -0.55 1.99 6.46
CA VAL A 193 0.24 1.75 5.23
C VAL A 193 1.67 1.39 5.59
N TRP A 194 2.29 2.13 6.50
CA TRP A 194 3.66 1.90 6.92
C TRP A 194 3.84 0.54 7.63
N LYS A 195 2.93 0.14 8.51
CA LYS A 195 2.99 -1.18 9.16
C LYS A 195 2.99 -2.31 8.13
N SER A 196 2.18 -2.18 7.09
CA SER A 196 2.19 -3.13 5.96
C SER A 196 3.54 -3.16 5.26
N LYS A 197 4.10 -2.00 4.91
CA LYS A 197 5.42 -1.89 4.26
C LYS A 197 6.56 -2.42 5.13
N ALA A 198 6.56 -2.12 6.42
CA ALA A 198 7.54 -2.61 7.37
C ALA A 198 7.46 -4.14 7.53
N HIS A 199 6.25 -4.70 7.52
CA HIS A 199 6.06 -6.15 7.52
C HIS A 199 6.64 -6.79 6.25
N ILE A 200 6.33 -6.24 5.08
CA ILE A 200 6.89 -6.68 3.80
C ILE A 200 8.42 -6.64 3.83
N LEU A 201 9.03 -5.51 4.21
CA LEU A 201 10.49 -5.40 4.36
C LEU A 201 11.08 -6.46 5.31
N GLY A 202 10.37 -6.77 6.41
CA GLY A 202 10.74 -7.86 7.32
C GLY A 202 10.70 -9.23 6.66
N LEU A 203 9.66 -9.54 5.89
CA LEU A 203 9.56 -10.77 5.11
C LEU A 203 10.71 -10.90 4.12
N HIS A 204 11.07 -9.82 3.43
CA HIS A 204 12.20 -9.82 2.51
C HIS A 204 13.52 -10.07 3.23
N ARG A 205 13.80 -9.41 4.36
CA ARG A 205 14.99 -9.71 5.16
C ARG A 205 15.11 -11.18 5.56
N HIS A 206 13.99 -11.80 5.97
CA HIS A 206 13.97 -13.23 6.28
C HIS A 206 14.19 -14.10 5.03
N ALA A 207 13.62 -13.72 3.88
CA ALA A 207 13.88 -14.38 2.61
C ALA A 207 15.36 -14.25 2.20
N THR A 208 15.93 -13.05 2.24
CA THR A 208 17.34 -12.76 1.95
C THR A 208 18.27 -13.55 2.88
N ALA A 209 18.00 -13.62 4.18
CA ALA A 209 18.83 -14.39 5.11
C ALA A 209 18.82 -15.90 4.80
N ARG A 210 17.65 -16.45 4.42
CA ARG A 210 17.55 -17.84 3.95
C ARG A 210 18.28 -18.03 2.64
N SER A 211 18.09 -17.12 1.70
CA SER A 211 18.77 -17.08 0.41
C SER A 211 20.29 -17.09 0.54
N LYS A 212 20.87 -16.29 1.45
CA LYS A 212 22.32 -16.29 1.71
C LYS A 212 22.82 -17.65 2.22
N ARG A 213 22.09 -18.29 3.14
CA ARG A 213 22.43 -19.64 3.65
C ARG A 213 22.36 -20.69 2.55
N ARG A 214 21.35 -20.56 1.69
CA ARG A 214 21.14 -21.42 0.53
C ARG A 214 22.25 -21.24 -0.51
N GLN A 215 22.68 -20.02 -0.79
CA GLN A 215 23.83 -19.76 -1.67
C GLN A 215 25.12 -20.38 -1.11
N THR A 216 25.37 -20.25 0.19
CA THR A 216 26.54 -20.91 0.80
C THR A 216 26.45 -22.44 0.68
N TRP A 217 25.25 -22.99 0.82
CA TRP A 217 24.98 -24.41 0.61
C TRP A 217 25.25 -24.83 -0.85
N ILE A 218 24.73 -24.09 -1.84
CA ILE A 218 24.97 -24.31 -3.27
C ILE A 218 26.47 -24.35 -3.54
N ARG A 219 27.21 -23.35 -3.06
CA ARG A 219 28.66 -23.25 -3.25
C ARG A 219 29.40 -24.45 -2.66
N GLU A 220 29.03 -24.89 -1.46
CA GLU A 220 29.63 -26.06 -0.84
C GLU A 220 29.30 -27.36 -1.58
N HIS A 221 28.07 -27.52 -2.06
CA HIS A 221 27.62 -28.74 -2.73
C HIS A 221 28.12 -28.82 -4.17
N ALA A 222 28.09 -27.73 -4.93
CA ALA A 222 28.69 -27.66 -6.26
C ALA A 222 30.20 -27.99 -6.24
N MET A 223 30.91 -27.56 -5.19
CA MET A 223 32.34 -27.89 -5.02
C MET A 223 32.57 -29.35 -4.59
N LYS A 224 31.58 -30.01 -3.97
CA LYS A 224 31.65 -31.45 -3.60
C LYS A 224 31.26 -32.36 -4.76
N ALA A 225 30.20 -32.02 -5.49
CA ALA A 225 29.75 -32.65 -6.74
C ALA A 225 30.91 -32.87 -7.72
N LYS A 226 31.80 -31.88 -7.78
CA LYS A 226 33.06 -31.87 -8.53
C LYS A 226 33.96 -33.08 -8.26
N ARG A 227 33.97 -33.66 -7.06
CA ARG A 227 34.85 -34.81 -6.73
C ARG A 227 34.38 -36.14 -7.32
N SER A 228 33.09 -36.29 -7.63
CA SER A 228 32.52 -37.57 -8.10
C SER A 228 32.44 -37.71 -9.63
N LEU A 229 32.67 -36.64 -10.38
CA LEU A 229 32.47 -36.55 -11.85
C LEU A 229 33.80 -36.42 -12.63
N MET A 230 34.88 -37.04 -12.15
CA MET A 230 36.24 -36.99 -12.72
C MET A 230 36.41 -37.79 -14.03
N ALA A 231 35.80 -37.34 -15.14
CA ALA A 231 36.01 -38.00 -16.44
C ALA A 231 36.24 -37.07 -17.66
N SER A 232 36.21 -35.73 -17.54
CA SER A 232 36.61 -34.84 -18.66
C SER A 232 37.12 -33.46 -18.22
N ASP A 233 38.44 -33.27 -18.25
CA ASP A 233 39.14 -32.07 -17.74
C ASP A 233 38.69 -30.73 -18.38
N PHE A 234 38.30 -30.73 -19.66
CA PHE A 234 37.95 -29.50 -20.37
C PHE A 234 36.56 -28.96 -20.01
N ARG A 235 35.54 -29.83 -19.95
CA ARG A 235 34.20 -29.42 -19.50
C ARG A 235 34.27 -28.97 -18.05
N GLU A 236 35.09 -29.58 -17.22
CA GLU A 236 35.24 -29.25 -15.80
C GLU A 236 35.69 -27.80 -15.56
N GLU A 237 36.71 -27.30 -16.29
CA GLU A 237 37.21 -25.95 -16.04
C GLU A 237 36.24 -24.86 -16.55
N ALA A 238 35.53 -25.12 -17.65
CA ALA A 238 34.45 -24.25 -18.12
C ALA A 238 33.31 -24.17 -17.09
N GLN A 239 32.88 -25.31 -16.55
CA GLN A 239 31.85 -25.39 -15.51
C GLN A 239 32.26 -24.68 -14.23
N ARG A 240 33.50 -24.90 -13.79
CA ARG A 240 34.07 -24.23 -12.63
C ARG A 240 34.08 -22.71 -12.83
N THR A 241 34.52 -22.25 -13.98
CA THR A 241 34.57 -20.83 -14.31
C THR A 241 33.16 -20.24 -14.32
N ALA A 242 32.18 -20.97 -14.87
CA ALA A 242 30.77 -20.56 -14.87
C ALA A 242 30.19 -20.44 -13.45
N ILE A 243 30.40 -21.44 -12.59
CA ILE A 243 29.91 -21.43 -11.19
C ILE A 243 30.59 -20.33 -10.36
N VAL A 244 31.91 -20.16 -10.49
CA VAL A 244 32.64 -19.09 -9.79
C VAL A 244 32.19 -17.72 -10.30
N GLY A 245 31.98 -17.59 -11.61
CA GLY A 245 31.43 -16.40 -12.23
C GLY A 245 30.03 -16.08 -11.70
N LEU A 246 29.16 -17.08 -11.59
CA LEU A 246 27.82 -16.96 -11.03
C LEU A 246 27.88 -16.50 -9.58
N ASP A 247 28.69 -17.15 -8.72
CA ASP A 247 28.82 -16.79 -7.31
C ASP A 247 29.26 -15.34 -7.16
N LYS A 248 30.23 -14.89 -7.97
CA LYS A 248 30.68 -13.50 -7.98
C LYS A 248 29.55 -12.53 -8.34
N THR A 249 28.89 -12.72 -9.49
CA THR A 249 27.78 -11.86 -9.93
C THR A 249 26.65 -11.84 -8.90
N TRP A 250 26.33 -12.99 -8.33
CA TRP A 250 25.33 -13.14 -7.29
C TRP A 250 25.65 -12.30 -6.04
N TRP A 251 26.88 -12.40 -5.53
CA TRP A 251 27.29 -11.61 -4.36
C TRP A 251 27.35 -10.10 -4.65
N GLU A 252 27.70 -9.71 -5.88
CA GLU A 252 27.65 -8.31 -6.32
C GLU A 252 26.22 -7.76 -6.32
N ILE A 253 25.26 -8.51 -6.88
CA ILE A 253 23.83 -8.16 -6.84
C ILE A 253 23.38 -8.02 -5.38
N ARG A 254 23.68 -9.02 -4.53
CA ARG A 254 23.29 -9.02 -3.13
C ARG A 254 23.87 -7.87 -2.35
N ALA A 255 25.12 -7.49 -2.59
CA ALA A 255 25.73 -6.34 -1.93
C ALA A 255 25.00 -5.03 -2.22
N GLN A 256 24.46 -4.85 -3.43
CA GLN A 256 23.66 -3.67 -3.76
C GLN A 256 22.26 -3.72 -3.16
N LEU A 257 21.60 -4.89 -3.19
CA LEU A 257 20.30 -5.08 -2.55
C LEU A 257 20.38 -4.86 -1.04
N ASP A 258 21.44 -5.33 -0.37
CA ASP A 258 21.67 -5.11 1.06
C ASP A 258 21.81 -3.62 1.38
N LYS A 259 22.57 -2.85 0.58
CA LYS A 259 22.68 -1.38 0.74
C LYS A 259 21.31 -0.71 0.62
N TYR A 260 20.51 -1.11 -0.36
CA TYR A 260 19.14 -0.60 -0.52
C TYR A 260 18.27 -0.93 0.70
N PHE A 261 18.28 -2.17 1.17
CA PHE A 261 17.48 -2.58 2.32
C PHE A 261 17.92 -1.91 3.63
N GLU A 262 19.22 -1.62 3.80
CA GLU A 262 19.72 -0.83 4.93
C GLU A 262 19.20 0.61 4.88
N ALA A 263 19.29 1.28 3.72
CA ALA A 263 18.74 2.62 3.54
C ALA A 263 17.22 2.68 3.78
N MET A 264 16.50 1.67 3.31
CA MET A 264 15.05 1.58 3.52
C MET A 264 14.67 1.32 4.98
N ASP A 265 15.48 0.58 5.74
CA ASP A 265 15.27 0.38 7.18
C ASP A 265 15.52 1.67 7.96
N LYS A 266 16.57 2.42 7.61
CA LYS A 266 16.83 3.76 8.15
C LYS A 266 15.66 4.72 7.85
N HIS A 267 15.16 4.71 6.62
CA HIS A 267 13.95 5.46 6.24
C HIS A 267 12.74 5.04 7.08
N SER A 268 12.52 3.73 7.21
CA SER A 268 11.38 3.15 7.93
C SER A 268 11.40 3.53 9.42
N THR A 269 12.54 3.38 10.09
CA THR A 269 12.73 3.73 11.50
C THR A 269 12.58 5.23 11.75
N THR A 270 13.14 6.07 10.88
CA THR A 270 13.02 7.53 10.97
C THR A 270 11.58 8.00 10.74
N TYR A 271 10.89 7.39 9.78
CA TYR A 271 9.48 7.68 9.53
C TYR A 271 8.60 7.34 10.74
N LYS A 272 8.83 6.19 11.37
CA LYS A 272 8.16 5.81 12.62
C LYS A 272 8.42 6.84 13.72
N ALA A 273 9.63 7.36 13.84
CA ALA A 273 9.97 8.40 14.81
C ALA A 273 9.19 9.71 14.54
N VAL A 274 9.01 10.10 13.27
CA VAL A 274 8.17 11.25 12.90
C VAL A 274 6.70 11.03 13.28
N LEU A 275 6.15 9.83 13.05
CA LEU A 275 4.79 9.52 13.46
C LEU A 275 4.60 9.60 14.97
N VAL A 276 5.58 9.13 15.75
CA VAL A 276 5.57 9.26 17.22
C VAL A 276 5.62 10.74 17.61
N ALA A 277 6.51 11.54 17.01
CA ALA A 277 6.58 12.97 17.26
C ALA A 277 5.27 13.69 16.89
N LEU A 278 4.62 13.29 15.81
CA LEU A 278 3.34 13.86 15.40
C LEU A 278 2.22 13.51 16.38
N ASP A 279 2.16 12.28 16.91
CA ASP A 279 1.22 11.90 17.98
C ASP A 279 1.49 12.67 19.27
N ASP A 280 2.77 12.78 19.65
CA ASP A 280 3.21 13.52 20.83
C ASP A 280 2.83 15.02 20.73
N TYR A 281 2.93 15.60 19.52
CA TYR A 281 2.53 16.98 19.26
C TYR A 281 1.00 17.16 19.26
N THR A 282 0.27 16.33 18.51
CA THR A 282 -1.17 16.52 18.26
C THR A 282 -2.07 15.96 19.35
N SER A 283 -1.79 14.75 19.85
CA SER A 283 -2.65 14.05 20.81
C SER A 283 -2.24 14.35 22.25
N ARG A 284 -0.94 14.43 22.52
CA ARG A 284 -0.40 14.50 23.89
C ARG A 284 0.05 15.90 24.30
N CYS A 285 0.25 16.78 23.33
CA CYS A 285 0.87 18.09 23.51
C CYS A 285 2.16 18.04 24.35
N SER A 286 2.92 16.95 24.22
CA SER A 286 4.09 16.66 25.06
C SER A 286 5.38 17.24 24.49
N ILE A 287 5.44 17.45 23.16
CA ILE A 287 6.58 18.05 22.46
C ILE A 287 6.21 19.41 21.86
N ALA A 288 7.21 20.27 21.68
CA ALA A 288 7.02 21.58 21.04
C ALA A 288 7.15 21.46 19.51
N PHE A 289 6.56 22.41 18.77
CA PHE A 289 6.63 22.43 17.30
C PHE A 289 8.07 22.36 16.73
N PRO A 290 9.10 23.03 17.31
CA PRO A 290 10.48 22.89 16.84
C PRO A 290 11.02 21.45 16.89
N GLU A 291 10.58 20.64 17.84
CA GLU A 291 10.99 19.23 17.98
C GLU A 291 10.33 18.37 16.89
N LEU A 292 9.05 18.58 16.61
CA LEU A 292 8.35 17.95 15.48
C LEU A 292 9.01 18.32 14.15
N LYS A 293 9.31 19.61 13.95
CA LYS A 293 10.01 20.11 12.76
C LYS A 293 11.37 19.43 12.60
N HIS A 294 12.14 19.30 13.67
CA HIS A 294 13.44 18.62 13.63
C HIS A 294 13.31 17.15 13.21
N ALA A 295 12.35 16.41 13.78
CA ALA A 295 12.07 15.02 13.40
C ALA A 295 11.71 14.91 11.91
N TYR A 296 10.84 15.79 11.41
CA TYR A 296 10.45 15.82 10.01
C TYR A 296 11.62 16.17 9.07
N MET A 297 12.44 17.16 9.41
CA MET A 297 13.64 17.50 8.62
C MET A 297 14.64 16.34 8.54
N ASN A 298 14.84 15.62 9.64
CA ASN A 298 15.66 14.40 9.64
C ASN A 298 15.06 13.33 8.71
N PHE A 299 13.73 13.13 8.75
CA PHE A 299 13.07 12.21 7.83
C PHE A 299 13.24 12.60 6.35
N VAL A 300 13.06 13.88 6.00
CA VAL A 300 13.25 14.36 4.62
C VAL A 300 14.67 14.06 4.13
N GLN A 301 15.68 14.29 4.98
CA GLN A 301 17.06 13.97 4.64
C GLN A 301 17.25 12.46 4.38
N VAL A 302 16.74 11.61 5.26
CA VAL A 302 16.84 10.14 5.11
C VAL A 302 16.03 9.64 3.91
N ASN A 303 14.90 10.27 3.58
CA ASN A 303 14.14 9.94 2.39
C ASN A 303 14.93 10.23 1.11
N ASN A 304 15.55 11.40 1.01
CA ASN A 304 16.38 11.75 -0.14
C ASN A 304 17.60 10.82 -0.27
N GLU A 305 18.20 10.43 0.85
CA GLU A 305 19.28 9.43 0.89
C GLU A 305 18.79 8.07 0.38
N ALA A 306 17.64 7.59 0.85
CA ALA A 306 17.06 6.32 0.40
C ALA A 306 16.69 6.32 -1.09
N GLU A 307 16.17 7.42 -1.62
CA GLU A 307 15.90 7.57 -3.05
C GLU A 307 17.19 7.57 -3.89
N SER A 308 18.24 8.22 -3.40
CA SER A 308 19.56 8.19 -4.05
C SER A 308 20.14 6.78 -4.08
N VAL A 309 20.07 6.05 -2.95
CA VAL A 309 20.52 4.65 -2.86
C VAL A 309 19.67 3.74 -3.76
N LEU A 310 18.36 3.94 -3.83
CA LEU A 310 17.47 3.19 -4.75
C LEU A 310 17.93 3.35 -6.20
N LYS A 311 18.14 4.59 -6.66
CA LYS A 311 18.62 4.88 -8.02
C LYS A 311 19.97 4.23 -8.30
N ALA A 312 20.94 4.44 -7.41
CA ALA A 312 22.28 3.87 -7.56
C ALA A 312 22.27 2.34 -7.57
N SER A 313 21.51 1.72 -6.67
CA SER A 313 21.40 0.27 -6.57
C SER A 313 20.71 -0.31 -7.80
N TRP A 314 19.67 0.33 -8.32
CA TRP A 314 19.00 -0.10 -9.55
C TRP A 314 19.96 -0.08 -10.75
N THR A 315 20.63 1.06 -10.98
CA THR A 315 21.58 1.21 -12.09
C THR A 315 22.72 0.20 -12.01
N ALA A 316 23.14 -0.19 -10.80
CA ALA A 316 24.17 -1.20 -10.60
C ALA A 316 23.65 -2.64 -10.80
N VAL A 317 22.47 -2.98 -10.25
CA VAL A 317 21.97 -4.37 -10.25
C VAL A 317 21.35 -4.78 -11.57
N ASN A 318 20.60 -3.89 -12.21
CA ASN A 318 19.85 -4.25 -13.41
C ASN A 318 20.71 -4.91 -14.53
N PRO A 319 21.86 -4.34 -14.95
CA PRO A 319 22.73 -5.01 -15.92
C PRO A 319 23.34 -6.33 -15.39
N LEU A 320 23.60 -6.42 -14.07
CA LEU A 320 24.13 -7.65 -13.48
C LEU A 320 23.13 -8.80 -13.55
N VAL A 321 21.82 -8.53 -13.51
CA VAL A 321 20.79 -9.57 -13.65
C VAL A 321 20.70 -10.08 -15.08
N GLY A 322 20.79 -9.20 -16.08
CA GLY A 322 20.91 -9.64 -17.47
C GLY A 322 22.16 -10.50 -17.70
N PHE A 323 23.27 -10.13 -17.06
CA PHE A 323 24.50 -10.92 -17.08
C PHE A 323 24.34 -12.26 -16.34
N LEU A 324 23.70 -12.27 -15.16
CA LEU A 324 23.40 -13.47 -14.39
C LEU A 324 22.55 -14.46 -15.20
N ALA A 325 21.48 -13.98 -15.84
CA ALA A 325 20.64 -14.79 -16.72
C ALA A 325 21.45 -15.42 -17.85
N SER A 326 22.33 -14.64 -18.50
CA SER A 326 23.22 -15.16 -19.54
C SER A 326 24.18 -16.22 -18.98
N GLN A 327 24.78 -16.00 -17.81
CA GLN A 327 25.66 -17.00 -17.17
C GLN A 327 24.92 -18.31 -16.85
N VAL A 328 23.66 -18.23 -16.41
CA VAL A 328 22.85 -19.41 -16.10
C VAL A 328 22.45 -20.16 -17.36
N VAL A 329 21.89 -19.46 -18.35
CA VAL A 329 21.32 -20.04 -19.57
C VAL A 329 22.42 -20.48 -20.53
N ASP A 330 23.33 -19.57 -20.91
CA ASP A 330 24.42 -19.91 -21.84
C ASP A 330 25.47 -20.82 -21.21
N GLY A 331 25.61 -20.75 -19.89
CA GLY A 331 26.47 -21.65 -19.13
C GLY A 331 25.85 -23.02 -18.86
N GLN A 332 24.60 -23.27 -19.28
CA GLN A 332 23.86 -24.51 -19.05
C GLN A 332 23.82 -24.92 -17.57
N LEU A 333 23.82 -23.93 -16.65
CA LEU A 333 23.94 -24.20 -15.22
C LEU A 333 22.72 -24.96 -14.66
N LEU A 334 21.53 -24.72 -15.22
CA LEU A 334 20.31 -25.45 -14.85
C LEU A 334 20.43 -26.93 -15.24
N GLN A 335 20.75 -27.22 -16.50
CA GLN A 335 20.98 -28.59 -17.00
C GLN A 335 22.00 -29.36 -16.15
N MET A 336 23.11 -28.71 -15.81
CA MET A 336 24.14 -29.35 -15.00
C MET A 336 23.68 -29.62 -13.58
N SER A 337 22.85 -28.75 -13.02
CA SER A 337 22.23 -28.95 -11.72
C SER A 337 21.23 -30.11 -11.77
N THR A 338 20.40 -30.17 -12.81
CA THR A 338 19.48 -31.29 -13.08
C THR A 338 20.22 -32.63 -13.11
N LEU A 339 21.27 -32.74 -13.93
CA LEU A 339 22.06 -33.96 -14.06
C LEU A 339 22.74 -34.37 -12.75
N HIS A 340 23.25 -33.39 -12.00
CA HIS A 340 23.85 -33.65 -10.70
C HIS A 340 22.84 -34.23 -9.71
N ASP A 341 21.65 -33.65 -9.62
CA ASP A 341 20.61 -34.08 -8.68
C ASP A 341 20.10 -35.49 -9.04
N ILE A 342 19.96 -35.79 -10.33
CA ILE A 342 19.59 -37.14 -10.82
C ILE A 342 20.71 -38.15 -10.56
N GLN A 343 21.98 -37.78 -10.72
CA GLN A 343 23.10 -38.66 -10.41
C GLN A 343 23.20 -38.94 -8.90
N ALA A 344 22.96 -37.93 -8.06
CA ALA A 344 22.87 -38.09 -6.62
C ALA A 344 21.73 -39.05 -6.22
N LEU A 345 20.61 -39.01 -6.94
CA LEU A 345 19.50 -39.94 -6.78
C LEU A 345 19.87 -41.37 -7.20
N SER A 346 20.54 -41.54 -8.35
CA SER A 346 20.98 -42.84 -8.88
C SER A 346 21.99 -43.53 -7.94
N SER A 347 22.97 -42.79 -7.44
CA SER A 347 23.96 -43.31 -6.47
C SER A 347 23.36 -43.70 -5.12
N ASN A 348 22.24 -43.08 -4.74
CA ASN A 348 21.52 -43.36 -3.50
C ASN A 348 20.28 -44.25 -3.70
N ALA A 349 20.11 -44.87 -4.86
CA ALA A 349 18.96 -45.72 -5.18
C ALA A 349 18.73 -46.79 -4.11
N SER A 350 19.81 -47.42 -3.65
CA SER A 350 19.74 -48.41 -2.58
C SER A 350 19.12 -47.85 -1.30
N ALA A 351 19.45 -46.62 -0.88
CA ALA A 351 18.89 -46.01 0.32
C ALA A 351 17.38 -45.69 0.17
N LEU A 352 16.94 -45.28 -1.02
CA LEU A 352 15.53 -44.99 -1.30
C LEU A 352 14.62 -46.22 -1.16
N PHE A 353 15.17 -47.40 -1.48
CA PHE A 353 14.41 -48.65 -1.50
C PHE A 353 14.78 -49.62 -0.36
N GLN A 354 15.86 -49.37 0.39
CA GLN A 354 16.37 -50.24 1.48
C GLN A 354 15.34 -50.50 2.60
N ASN A 355 14.46 -49.55 2.89
CA ASN A 355 13.45 -49.71 3.95
C ASN A 355 12.16 -50.40 3.50
N SER A 356 12.08 -50.88 2.26
CA SER A 356 10.87 -51.49 1.73
C SER A 356 11.17 -52.53 0.65
N SER A 357 11.41 -53.78 1.06
CA SER A 357 11.44 -54.93 0.15
C SER A 357 10.22 -54.96 -0.78
N LYS A 358 9.08 -54.49 -0.28
CA LYS A 358 7.84 -54.31 -1.03
C LYS A 358 7.99 -53.34 -2.22
N LYS A 359 8.72 -52.23 -2.09
CA LYS A 359 8.93 -51.28 -3.21
C LYS A 359 9.83 -51.87 -4.29
N TRP A 360 10.86 -52.65 -3.93
CA TRP A 360 11.68 -53.36 -4.92
C TRP A 360 10.85 -54.37 -5.72
N SER A 361 9.99 -55.16 -5.04
CA SER A 361 9.10 -56.08 -5.75
C SER A 361 8.07 -55.36 -6.63
N GLU A 362 7.59 -54.19 -6.21
CA GLU A 362 6.68 -53.36 -7.02
C GLU A 362 7.40 -52.77 -8.25
N LEU A 363 8.70 -52.48 -8.15
CA LEU A 363 9.53 -51.97 -9.25
C LEU A 363 9.60 -52.98 -10.41
N CYS A 364 9.80 -54.27 -10.10
CA CYS A 364 9.88 -55.35 -11.10
C CYS A 364 8.50 -55.83 -11.57
N ALA A 365 7.48 -55.81 -10.69
CA ALA A 365 6.17 -56.38 -11.00
C ALA A 365 5.23 -55.41 -11.75
N GLN A 366 5.44 -54.09 -11.63
CA GLN A 366 4.50 -53.08 -12.15
C GLN A 366 5.26 -51.92 -12.83
N PRO A 367 5.63 -52.04 -14.12
CA PRO A 367 6.47 -51.06 -14.81
C PRO A 367 5.87 -49.65 -14.80
N GLU A 368 4.57 -49.50 -15.05
CA GLU A 368 3.89 -48.19 -15.03
C GLU A 368 3.94 -47.51 -13.66
N LYS A 369 3.76 -48.30 -12.58
CA LYS A 369 3.86 -47.77 -11.21
C LYS A 369 5.30 -47.38 -10.86
N ALA A 370 6.27 -48.14 -11.36
CA ALA A 370 7.69 -47.88 -11.17
C ALA A 370 8.14 -46.61 -11.92
N LYS A 371 7.68 -46.40 -13.15
CA LYS A 371 7.91 -45.16 -13.91
C LYS A 371 7.38 -43.93 -13.18
N LYS A 372 6.15 -44.01 -12.66
CA LYS A 372 5.56 -42.94 -11.86
C LYS A 372 6.39 -42.64 -10.60
N LEU A 373 6.85 -43.68 -9.91
CA LEU A 373 7.70 -43.53 -8.73
C LEU A 373 9.06 -42.90 -9.07
N ALA A 374 9.66 -43.26 -10.20
CA ALA A 374 10.90 -42.63 -10.67
C ALA A 374 10.68 -41.15 -11.01
N LEU A 375 9.58 -40.81 -11.69
CA LEU A 375 9.21 -39.43 -11.96
C LEU A 375 9.02 -38.61 -10.67
N GLU A 376 8.28 -39.13 -9.70
CA GLU A 376 8.12 -38.50 -8.38
C GLU A 376 9.47 -38.33 -7.65
N ALA A 377 10.35 -39.33 -7.75
CA ALA A 377 11.68 -39.27 -7.13
C ALA A 377 12.58 -38.21 -7.78
N VAL A 378 12.57 -38.11 -9.12
CA VAL A 378 13.28 -37.06 -9.87
C VAL A 378 12.73 -35.70 -9.51
N HIS A 379 11.40 -35.53 -9.48
CA HIS A 379 10.78 -34.25 -9.12
C HIS A 379 11.21 -33.78 -7.73
N ASN A 380 11.12 -34.66 -6.72
CA ASN A 380 11.57 -34.34 -5.35
C ASN A 380 13.08 -34.04 -5.31
N ALA A 381 13.89 -34.76 -6.09
CA ALA A 381 15.33 -34.52 -6.15
C ALA A 381 15.68 -33.16 -6.77
N LEU A 382 14.93 -32.73 -7.80
CA LEU A 382 15.10 -31.42 -8.41
C LEU A 382 14.62 -30.30 -7.47
N ASP A 383 13.47 -30.48 -6.82
CA ASP A 383 12.91 -29.48 -5.89
C ASP A 383 13.82 -29.23 -4.69
N ASP A 384 14.35 -30.29 -4.07
CA ASP A 384 15.23 -30.21 -2.89
C ASP A 384 16.73 -30.07 -3.27
N GLY A 385 17.05 -30.21 -4.56
CA GLY A 385 18.40 -30.30 -5.09
C GLY A 385 19.05 -28.97 -5.45
N LEU A 386 20.16 -29.06 -6.16
CA LEU A 386 20.89 -27.91 -6.69
C LEU A 386 20.03 -27.11 -7.68
N PHE A 387 19.24 -27.79 -8.50
CA PHE A 387 18.35 -27.18 -9.49
C PHE A 387 17.30 -26.30 -8.80
N GLY A 388 16.47 -26.89 -7.92
CA GLY A 388 15.38 -26.19 -7.24
C GLY A 388 15.90 -25.06 -6.36
N GLU A 389 17.07 -25.25 -5.74
CA GLU A 389 17.70 -24.18 -4.97
C GLU A 389 18.14 -23.01 -5.86
N MET A 390 18.73 -23.27 -7.04
CA MET A 390 19.09 -22.22 -7.98
C MET A 390 17.87 -21.47 -8.49
N VAL A 391 16.78 -22.17 -8.85
CA VAL A 391 15.51 -21.54 -9.26
C VAL A 391 14.95 -20.65 -8.16
N HIS A 392 14.91 -21.15 -6.91
CA HIS A 392 14.41 -20.37 -5.78
C HIS A 392 15.26 -19.12 -5.49
N GLN A 393 16.58 -19.22 -5.66
CA GLN A 393 17.48 -18.08 -5.54
C GLN A 393 17.14 -17.01 -6.60
N LEU A 394 17.00 -17.41 -7.87
CA LEU A 394 16.66 -16.50 -8.95
C LEU A 394 15.33 -15.80 -8.70
N ASP A 395 14.28 -16.55 -8.37
CA ASP A 395 12.95 -16.01 -8.04
C ASP A 395 13.00 -14.96 -6.93
N THR A 396 13.79 -15.23 -5.89
CA THR A 396 13.96 -14.30 -4.77
C THR A 396 14.56 -12.98 -5.23
N VAL A 397 15.57 -13.00 -6.11
CA VAL A 397 16.20 -11.78 -6.65
C VAL A 397 15.22 -10.98 -7.49
N PHE A 398 14.48 -11.64 -8.39
CA PHE A 398 13.47 -10.95 -9.22
C PHE A 398 12.36 -10.34 -8.37
N LEU A 399 11.93 -11.02 -7.31
CA LEU A 399 10.95 -10.49 -6.38
C LEU A 399 11.45 -9.21 -5.69
N GLU A 400 12.70 -9.22 -5.20
CA GLU A 400 13.32 -8.07 -4.54
C GLU A 400 13.50 -6.89 -5.52
N LEU A 401 13.83 -7.16 -6.78
CA LEU A 401 13.96 -6.12 -7.82
C LEU A 401 12.63 -5.52 -8.22
N ARG A 402 11.57 -6.32 -8.34
CA ARG A 402 10.22 -5.81 -8.55
C ARG A 402 9.79 -4.86 -7.43
N MET A 403 10.22 -5.08 -6.19
CA MET A 403 9.94 -4.12 -5.12
C MET A 403 10.68 -2.80 -5.31
N MET A 404 11.94 -2.85 -5.75
CA MET A 404 12.69 -1.62 -6.06
C MET A 404 11.98 -0.84 -7.15
N GLU A 405 11.54 -1.51 -8.22
CA GLU A 405 10.76 -0.92 -9.29
C GLU A 405 9.45 -0.29 -8.78
N GLN A 406 8.68 -1.02 -7.98
CA GLN A 406 7.46 -0.47 -7.34
C GLN A 406 7.79 0.76 -6.51
N ARG A 407 8.96 0.80 -5.84
CA ARG A 407 9.37 1.94 -5.03
C ARG A 407 9.62 3.20 -5.86
N PHE A 408 10.08 3.10 -7.11
CA PHE A 408 10.17 4.25 -8.00
C PHE A 408 8.79 4.88 -8.23
N GLN A 409 7.77 4.05 -8.50
CA GLN A 409 6.39 4.51 -8.70
C GLN A 409 5.83 5.17 -7.44
N GLU A 410 6.04 4.56 -6.28
CA GLU A 410 5.57 5.10 -5.00
C GLU A 410 6.24 6.43 -4.63
N ALA A 411 7.53 6.57 -4.93
CA ALA A 411 8.29 7.78 -4.68
C ALA A 411 8.08 8.85 -5.77
N ARG A 412 7.25 8.57 -6.79
CA ARG A 412 7.03 9.44 -7.96
C ARG A 412 8.33 9.84 -8.64
N LEU A 413 9.30 8.92 -8.64
CA LEU A 413 10.54 9.07 -9.37
C LEU A 413 10.30 8.69 -10.84
N ASP A 414 11.15 9.20 -11.72
CA ASP A 414 11.16 8.78 -13.11
C ASP A 414 11.31 7.26 -13.19
N THR A 415 10.61 6.66 -14.16
CA THR A 415 10.70 5.23 -14.44
C THR A 415 12.16 4.81 -14.55
N PRO A 416 12.59 3.75 -13.85
CA PRO A 416 13.97 3.31 -13.89
C PRO A 416 14.41 3.01 -15.34
N SER A 417 15.67 3.31 -15.67
CA SER A 417 16.20 2.97 -16.98
C SER A 417 16.33 1.45 -17.16
N ASN A 418 16.22 1.02 -18.42
CA ASN A 418 16.43 -0.35 -18.88
C ASN A 418 15.53 -1.41 -18.21
N GLN A 419 14.26 -1.10 -17.94
CA GLN A 419 13.30 -2.06 -17.37
C GLN A 419 13.14 -3.34 -18.20
N ASP A 420 13.30 -3.21 -19.52
CA ASP A 420 13.32 -4.29 -20.50
C ASP A 420 14.35 -5.36 -20.16
N VAL A 421 15.54 -4.98 -19.66
CA VAL A 421 16.58 -5.93 -19.26
C VAL A 421 16.10 -6.88 -18.16
N LEU A 422 15.33 -6.38 -17.19
CA LEU A 422 14.80 -7.21 -16.11
C LEU A 422 13.73 -8.18 -16.62
N SER A 423 12.82 -7.72 -17.47
CA SER A 423 11.77 -8.57 -18.05
C SER A 423 12.37 -9.64 -18.97
N ASP A 424 13.33 -9.28 -19.80
CA ASP A 424 13.97 -10.19 -20.76
C ASP A 424 14.81 -11.23 -20.02
N ALA A 425 15.59 -10.82 -19.02
CA ALA A 425 16.35 -11.73 -18.17
C ALA A 425 15.45 -12.72 -17.44
N LYS A 426 14.31 -12.25 -16.93
CA LYS A 426 13.33 -13.10 -16.25
C LYS A 426 12.71 -14.11 -17.22
N LEU A 427 12.20 -13.65 -18.36
CA LEU A 427 11.56 -14.51 -19.36
C LEU A 427 12.52 -15.60 -19.83
N ARG A 428 13.75 -15.23 -20.15
CA ARG A 428 14.77 -16.17 -20.61
C ARG A 428 15.11 -17.24 -19.57
N LEU A 429 15.11 -16.88 -18.29
CA LEU A 429 15.31 -17.84 -17.20
C LEU A 429 14.08 -18.73 -17.00
N GLU A 430 12.86 -18.18 -17.08
CA GLU A 430 11.62 -18.96 -17.01
C GLU A 430 11.53 -19.98 -18.15
N GLU A 431 11.90 -19.60 -19.37
CA GLU A 431 11.97 -20.49 -20.53
C GLU A 431 13.00 -21.61 -20.32
N ALA A 432 14.19 -21.29 -19.81
CA ALA A 432 15.23 -22.29 -19.54
C ALA A 432 14.82 -23.24 -18.40
N VAL A 433 14.14 -22.75 -17.36
CA VAL A 433 13.58 -23.60 -16.29
C VAL A 433 12.51 -24.53 -16.87
N GLN A 434 11.63 -24.01 -17.72
CA GLN A 434 10.59 -24.82 -18.35
C GLN A 434 11.17 -25.90 -19.27
N GLU A 435 12.21 -25.58 -20.04
CA GLU A 435 12.90 -26.56 -20.90
C GLU A 435 13.45 -27.75 -20.09
N GLU A 436 14.08 -27.48 -18.95
CA GLU A 436 14.59 -28.53 -18.06
C GLU A 436 13.47 -29.37 -17.44
N LEU A 437 12.38 -28.73 -17.01
CA LEU A 437 11.21 -29.42 -16.46
C LEU A 437 10.48 -30.26 -17.51
N ASP A 438 10.40 -29.80 -18.76
CA ASP A 438 9.82 -30.53 -19.88
C ASP A 438 10.67 -31.75 -20.28
N GLY A 439 11.99 -31.69 -20.04
CA GLY A 439 12.92 -32.83 -20.20
C GLY A 439 12.81 -33.89 -19.10
N MET A 440 12.24 -33.55 -17.94
CA MET A 440 12.16 -34.42 -16.77
C MET A 440 11.55 -35.83 -17.04
N PRO A 441 10.46 -36.00 -17.83
CA PRO A 441 9.91 -37.32 -18.09
C PRO A 441 10.91 -38.26 -18.77
N MET A 442 11.72 -37.75 -19.71
CA MET A 442 12.74 -38.54 -20.41
C MET A 442 13.83 -39.00 -19.44
N GLU A 443 14.32 -38.11 -18.58
CA GLU A 443 15.33 -38.45 -17.59
C GLU A 443 14.81 -39.44 -16.54
N SER A 444 13.55 -39.29 -16.14
CA SER A 444 12.89 -40.23 -15.21
C SER A 444 12.75 -41.64 -15.81
N GLU A 445 12.48 -41.73 -17.11
CA GLU A 445 12.42 -43.00 -17.84
C GLU A 445 13.79 -43.68 -17.88
N PHE A 446 14.85 -42.92 -18.17
CA PHE A 446 16.22 -43.42 -18.16
C PHE A 446 16.62 -43.95 -16.77
N LEU A 447 16.31 -43.19 -15.71
CA LEU A 447 16.60 -43.57 -14.33
C LEU A 447 15.82 -44.83 -13.92
N TRP A 448 14.54 -44.92 -14.29
CA TRP A 448 13.72 -46.11 -14.07
C TRP A 448 14.34 -47.33 -14.74
N GLN A 449 14.76 -47.24 -16.00
CA GLN A 449 15.41 -48.35 -16.71
C GLN A 449 16.68 -48.80 -15.98
N GLN A 450 17.48 -47.85 -15.49
CA GLN A 450 18.69 -48.14 -14.73
C GLN A 450 18.37 -48.90 -13.44
N TRP A 451 17.39 -48.45 -12.66
CA TRP A 451 16.97 -49.12 -11.43
C TRP A 451 16.37 -50.49 -11.68
N HIS A 452 15.52 -50.62 -12.70
CA HIS A 452 14.92 -51.89 -13.08
C HIS A 452 16.01 -52.90 -13.44
N LYS A 453 16.99 -52.50 -14.25
CA LYS A 453 18.14 -53.33 -14.60
C LYS A 453 18.91 -53.80 -13.36
N GLN A 454 19.18 -52.89 -12.43
CA GLN A 454 19.93 -53.20 -11.21
C GLN A 454 19.19 -54.12 -10.24
N ALA A 455 17.85 -54.05 -10.19
CA ALA A 455 17.06 -54.80 -9.21
C ALA A 455 16.49 -56.12 -9.72
N CYS A 456 16.19 -56.21 -11.02
CA CYS A 456 15.41 -57.31 -11.58
C CYS A 456 16.23 -58.25 -12.47
N GLU A 457 17.45 -57.87 -12.89
CA GLU A 457 18.35 -58.73 -13.69
C GLU A 457 19.42 -59.45 -12.84
N VAL A 458 19.29 -59.43 -11.51
CA VAL A 458 20.09 -60.21 -10.54
C VAL A 458 19.31 -61.44 -10.13
#